data_AF-A0A812RH08-F1
#
_entry.id   AF-A0A812RH08-F1
#
_cell.length_a   1.000
_cell.length_b   1.000
_cell.length_c   1.000
_cell.angle_alpha   90.00
_cell.angle_beta   90.00
_cell.angle_gamma   90.00
#
_symmetry.space_group_name_H-M   'P 1'
#
loop_
_entity.id
_entity.type
_entity.pdbx_description
1 polymer ?
#
loop_
_entity_poly.entity_id
_entity_poly.type
_entity_poly.pdbx_seq_one_letter_code
_entity_poly.pdbx_strand_id
1 'polypeptide(L)'
;MLKSIGIDDLLHFDFMDPPPPETLIKALEQLYALSALNDQGDLTKLGRRMAEFPMDPQQSKSLIQADKYKCVDEVVTICSMLGVDGAIFYRPKDKGIHADNARKNFHKPGGDHMTMLHVYKQWEETGYSLNWCMENYLQNRSLKRARDIREQLVDMLEKVEIEHSSNVNDLD
;
A
#
# COMPACT_ATOMS: atom_id res chain seq x y z
N MET A 1 -13.76 6.52 -6.71
CA MET A 1 -14.94 5.67 -6.96
C MET A 1 -16.13 6.45 -7.52
N LEU A 2 -16.77 7.40 -6.82
CA LEU A 2 -17.95 8.10 -7.36
C LEU A 2 -17.71 8.78 -8.73
N LYS A 3 -16.58 9.48 -8.86
CA LYS A 3 -16.16 10.06 -10.15
C LYS A 3 -15.84 9.02 -11.23
N SER A 4 -15.37 7.82 -10.88
CA SER A 4 -15.04 6.78 -11.87
C SER A 4 -16.29 6.07 -12.40
N ILE A 5 -17.41 6.11 -11.67
CA ILE A 5 -18.71 5.59 -12.11
C ILE A 5 -19.60 6.65 -12.80
N GLY A 6 -19.06 7.85 -13.05
CA GLY A 6 -19.76 8.91 -13.79
C GLY A 6 -20.66 9.82 -12.95
N ILE A 7 -20.48 9.84 -11.62
CA ILE A 7 -21.20 10.79 -10.76
C ILE A 7 -20.37 12.06 -10.64
N ASP A 8 -20.84 13.12 -11.28
CA ASP A 8 -20.15 14.41 -11.29
C ASP A 8 -20.64 15.38 -10.23
N ASP A 9 -21.94 15.41 -9.96
CA ASP A 9 -22.53 16.25 -8.93
C ASP A 9 -22.56 15.52 -7.58
N LEU A 10 -21.44 15.63 -6.85
CA LEU A 10 -21.30 15.04 -5.53
C LEU A 10 -22.07 15.80 -4.44
N LEU A 11 -22.43 17.07 -4.66
CA LEU A 11 -23.14 17.88 -3.66
C LEU A 11 -24.63 17.54 -3.60
N HIS A 12 -25.22 17.20 -4.75
CA HIS A 12 -26.63 16.78 -4.84
C HIS A 12 -26.77 15.26 -5.00
N PHE A 13 -25.70 14.50 -4.78
CA PHE A 13 -25.78 13.04 -4.80
C PHE A 13 -26.64 12.53 -3.65
N ASP A 14 -27.52 11.57 -3.95
CA ASP A 14 -28.51 11.02 -3.01
C ASP A 14 -27.85 10.05 -2.01
N PHE A 15 -27.09 10.62 -1.08
CA PHE A 15 -26.55 9.88 0.07
C PHE A 15 -27.66 9.60 1.08
N MET A 16 -27.70 8.39 1.62
CA MET A 16 -28.61 8.04 2.73
C MET A 16 -28.41 8.97 3.94
N ASP A 17 -27.14 9.24 4.28
CA ASP A 17 -26.73 10.26 5.24
C ASP A 17 -25.62 11.11 4.57
N PRO A 18 -25.94 12.32 4.09
CA PRO A 18 -24.98 13.13 3.34
C PRO A 18 -23.82 13.60 4.23
N PRO A 19 -22.56 13.43 3.78
CA PRO A 19 -21.42 13.95 4.52
C PRO A 19 -21.42 15.49 4.51
N PRO A 20 -20.72 16.14 5.46
CA PRO A 20 -20.53 17.59 5.42
C PRO A 20 -19.89 18.03 4.10
N PRO A 21 -20.37 19.12 3.46
CA PRO A 21 -19.80 19.61 2.20
C PRO A 21 -18.29 19.87 2.28
N GLU A 22 -17.80 20.36 3.42
CA GLU A 22 -16.36 20.58 3.64
C GLU A 22 -15.52 19.30 3.48
N THR A 23 -16.06 18.15 3.89
CA THR A 23 -15.37 16.86 3.74
C THR A 23 -15.29 16.44 2.28
N LEU A 24 -16.35 16.67 1.51
CA LEU A 24 -16.36 16.41 0.06
C LEU A 24 -15.35 17.32 -0.66
N ILE A 25 -15.30 18.61 -0.30
CA ILE A 25 -14.35 19.57 -0.87
C ILE A 25 -12.91 19.12 -0.59
N LYS A 26 -12.58 18.78 0.66
CA LYS A 26 -11.23 18.30 1.02
C LYS A 26 -10.84 17.03 0.26
N ALA A 27 -11.79 16.10 0.06
CA ALA A 27 -11.53 14.89 -0.71
C ALA A 27 -11.26 15.21 -2.19
N LEU A 28 -12.00 16.14 -2.79
CA LEU A 28 -11.77 16.61 -4.16
C LEU A 28 -10.43 17.35 -4.30
N GLU A 29 -10.09 18.22 -3.35
CA GLU A 29 -8.79 18.91 -3.30
C GLU A 29 -7.63 17.91 -3.21
N GLN A 30 -7.77 16.87 -2.38
CA GLN A 30 -6.77 15.82 -2.27
C GLN A 30 -6.62 15.05 -3.59
N LEU A 31 -7.72 14.68 -4.25
CA LEU A 31 -7.68 14.01 -5.55
C LEU A 31 -7.06 14.90 -6.64
N TYR A 32 -7.33 16.20 -6.60
CA TYR A 32 -6.71 17.19 -7.48
C TYR A 32 -5.19 17.31 -7.21
N ALA A 33 -4.77 17.40 -5.95
CA ALA A 33 -3.35 17.41 -5.56
C ALA A 33 -2.62 16.11 -5.97
N LEU A 34 -3.34 14.98 -5.98
CA LEU A 34 -2.85 13.72 -6.51
C LEU A 34 -2.85 13.65 -8.05
N SER A 35 -3.31 14.69 -8.74
CA SER A 35 -3.46 14.72 -10.21
C SER A 35 -4.43 13.65 -10.73
N ALA A 36 -5.29 13.13 -9.86
CA ALA A 36 -6.37 12.22 -10.23
C ALA A 36 -7.52 12.98 -10.91
N LEU A 37 -7.71 14.26 -10.56
CA LEU A 37 -8.66 15.17 -11.19
C LEU A 37 -7.94 16.30 -11.95
N ASN A 38 -8.56 16.82 -13.00
CA ASN A 38 -8.13 18.05 -13.69
C ASN A 38 -8.80 19.30 -13.08
N ASP A 39 -8.49 20.48 -13.62
CA ASP A 39 -9.04 21.77 -13.16
C ASP A 39 -10.56 21.89 -13.31
N GLN A 40 -11.18 21.04 -14.14
CA GLN A 40 -12.63 20.97 -14.34
C GLN A 40 -13.31 19.96 -13.39
N GLY A 41 -12.53 19.23 -12.58
CA GLY A 41 -13.04 18.18 -11.70
C GLY A 41 -13.32 16.85 -12.38
N ASP A 42 -12.80 16.63 -13.59
CA ASP A 42 -12.91 15.37 -14.32
C ASP A 42 -11.73 14.44 -14.03
N LEU A 43 -12.00 13.14 -14.13
CA LEU A 43 -10.98 12.12 -13.91
C LEU A 43 -9.92 12.12 -15.02
N THR A 44 -8.65 12.28 -14.63
CA THR A 44 -7.51 12.21 -15.55
C THR A 44 -7.22 10.78 -15.99
N LYS A 45 -6.30 10.58 -16.94
CA LYS A 45 -5.81 9.22 -17.29
C LYS A 45 -5.18 8.54 -16.07
N LEU A 46 -4.43 9.28 -15.25
CA LEU A 46 -3.88 8.79 -14.00
C LEU A 46 -4.99 8.43 -13.01
N GLY A 47 -5.99 9.31 -12.84
CA GLY A 47 -7.13 9.06 -11.95
C GLY A 47 -7.93 7.81 -12.34
N ARG A 48 -8.08 7.53 -13.64
CA ARG A 48 -8.69 6.28 -14.15
C ARG A 48 -7.88 5.06 -13.74
N ARG A 49 -6.57 5.07 -13.96
CA ARG A 49 -5.68 3.96 -13.53
C ARG A 49 -5.70 3.78 -12.00
N MET A 50 -5.74 4.87 -11.24
CA MET A 50 -5.83 4.83 -9.77
C MET A 50 -7.12 4.16 -9.29
N ALA A 51 -8.22 4.31 -10.03
CA ALA A 51 -9.53 3.76 -9.68
C ALA A 51 -9.63 2.23 -9.86
N GLU A 52 -8.69 1.62 -10.58
CA GLU A 52 -8.62 0.16 -10.76
C GLU A 52 -8.10 -0.57 -9.50
N PHE A 53 -7.39 0.15 -8.62
CA PHE A 53 -6.81 -0.44 -7.42
C PHE A 53 -7.74 -0.26 -6.20
N PRO A 54 -8.03 -1.32 -5.43
CA PRO A 54 -8.88 -1.26 -4.24
C PRO A 54 -8.09 -0.78 -3.00
N MET A 55 -7.41 0.36 -3.12
CA MET A 55 -6.59 0.95 -2.06
C MET A 55 -6.76 2.47 -1.99
N ASP A 56 -6.14 3.09 -1.00
CA ASP A 56 -6.16 4.55 -0.85
C ASP A 56 -5.54 5.25 -2.07
N PRO A 57 -6.10 6.39 -2.52
CA PRO A 57 -5.58 7.12 -3.67
C PRO A 57 -4.08 7.45 -3.60
N GLN A 58 -3.56 7.70 -2.40
CA GLN A 58 -2.14 7.98 -2.20
C GLN A 58 -1.28 6.74 -2.50
N GLN A 59 -1.71 5.56 -2.05
CA GLN A 59 -1.02 4.29 -2.32
C GLN A 59 -1.13 3.92 -3.80
N SER A 60 -2.31 4.07 -4.42
CA SER A 60 -2.50 3.83 -5.85
C SER A 60 -1.59 4.71 -6.69
N LYS A 61 -1.45 6.00 -6.35
CA LYS A 61 -0.55 6.91 -7.05
C LYS A 61 0.91 6.47 -6.90
N SER A 62 1.35 6.13 -5.69
CA SER A 62 2.71 5.65 -5.44
C SER A 62 3.02 4.39 -6.25
N LEU A 63 2.10 3.43 -6.28
CA LEU A 63 2.23 2.20 -7.03
C LEU A 63 2.33 2.45 -8.55
N ILE A 64 1.48 3.31 -9.10
CA ILE A 64 1.54 3.68 -10.52
C ILE A 64 2.85 4.40 -10.86
N GLN A 65 3.33 5.26 -9.96
CA GLN A 65 4.53 6.03 -10.18
C GLN A 65 5.81 5.19 -10.03
N ALA A 66 5.74 4.05 -9.33
CA ALA A 66 6.87 3.15 -9.12
C ALA A 66 7.50 2.65 -10.42
N ASP A 67 6.73 2.53 -11.51
CA ASP A 67 7.24 2.20 -12.84
C ASP A 67 8.26 3.23 -13.35
N LYS A 68 8.00 4.51 -13.12
CA LYS A 68 8.93 5.59 -13.51
C LYS A 68 10.25 5.48 -12.74
N TYR A 69 10.20 5.05 -11.49
CA TYR A 69 11.37 4.88 -10.62
C TYR A 69 11.97 3.48 -10.68
N LYS A 70 11.39 2.58 -11.48
CA LYS A 70 11.81 1.19 -11.66
C LYS A 70 11.88 0.38 -10.35
N CYS A 71 10.97 0.65 -9.42
CA CYS A 71 10.88 0.02 -8.09
C CYS A 71 9.49 -0.57 -7.79
N VAL A 72 8.83 -1.10 -8.81
CA VAL A 72 7.47 -1.65 -8.73
C VAL A 72 7.40 -2.83 -7.76
N ASP A 73 8.40 -3.72 -7.75
CA ASP A 73 8.43 -4.88 -6.84
C ASP A 73 8.48 -4.47 -5.36
N GLU A 74 9.28 -3.47 -5.06
CA GLU A 74 9.46 -2.95 -3.72
C GLU A 74 8.19 -2.20 -3.26
N VAL A 75 7.64 -1.33 -4.12
CA VAL A 75 6.46 -0.53 -3.79
C VAL A 75 5.21 -1.40 -3.66
N VAL A 76 4.99 -2.40 -4.54
CA VAL A 76 3.85 -3.32 -4.40
C VAL A 76 3.93 -4.09 -3.08
N THR A 77 5.13 -4.50 -2.69
CA THR A 77 5.36 -5.18 -1.41
C THR A 77 5.06 -4.26 -0.23
N ILE A 78 5.51 -3.00 -0.26
CA ILE A 78 5.22 -2.01 0.79
C ILE A 78 3.71 -1.73 0.89
N CYS A 79 3.02 -1.50 -0.24
CA CYS A 79 1.57 -1.30 -0.27
C CYS A 79 0.81 -2.49 0.34
N SER A 80 1.26 -3.71 0.04
CA SER A 80 0.66 -4.94 0.56
C SER A 80 0.85 -5.09 2.08
N MET A 81 2.02 -4.71 2.59
CA MET A 81 2.32 -4.70 4.02
C MET A 81 1.56 -3.60 4.77
N LEU A 82 1.30 -2.45 4.14
CA LEU A 82 0.44 -1.40 4.70
C LEU A 82 -1.03 -1.84 4.79
N GLY A 83 -1.51 -2.65 3.84
CA GLY A 83 -2.88 -3.18 3.81
C GLY A 83 -3.24 -4.16 4.95
N VAL A 84 -2.27 -4.53 5.80
CA VAL A 84 -2.49 -5.36 7.00
C VAL A 84 -2.34 -4.57 8.33
N ASP A 85 -2.46 -3.25 8.26
CA ASP A 85 -2.60 -2.31 9.40
C ASP A 85 -1.49 -2.39 10.46
N GLY A 86 -0.25 -2.73 10.06
CA GLY A 86 0.90 -2.71 10.96
C GLY A 86 0.90 -3.76 12.07
N ALA A 87 -0.08 -4.67 12.10
CA ALA A 87 -0.15 -5.81 13.04
C ALA A 87 0.83 -6.94 12.67
N ILE A 88 1.99 -6.60 12.12
CA ILE A 88 3.03 -7.53 11.72
C ILE A 88 3.89 -7.90 12.94
N PHE A 89 4.24 -6.93 13.78
CA PHE A 89 5.05 -7.16 14.95
C PHE A 89 4.21 -7.61 16.14
N TYR A 90 4.66 -8.66 16.81
CA TYR A 90 4.05 -9.21 18.01
C TYR A 90 4.94 -8.91 19.23
N ARG A 91 4.35 -8.39 20.32
CA ARG A 91 5.11 -8.03 21.52
C ARG A 91 4.46 -8.62 22.78
N PRO A 92 4.81 -9.86 23.17
CA PRO A 92 4.36 -10.44 24.44
C PRO A 92 4.80 -9.60 25.64
N LYS A 93 3.96 -9.51 26.68
CA LYS A 93 4.27 -8.75 27.90
C LYS A 93 5.49 -9.32 28.64
N ASP A 94 5.63 -10.64 28.66
CA ASP A 94 6.70 -11.40 29.31
C ASP A 94 8.02 -11.41 28.51
N LYS A 95 7.95 -11.17 27.19
CA LYS A 95 9.11 -11.23 26.28
C LYS A 95 9.38 -9.92 25.54
N GLY A 96 8.93 -8.78 26.09
CA GLY A 96 9.04 -7.48 25.43
C GLY A 96 10.46 -7.13 24.96
N ILE A 97 11.48 -7.36 25.81
CA ILE A 97 12.89 -7.08 25.48
C ILE A 97 13.37 -7.93 24.29
N HIS A 98 12.98 -9.21 24.24
CA HIS A 98 13.37 -10.11 23.15
C HIS A 98 12.68 -9.72 21.84
N ALA A 99 11.39 -9.38 21.89
CA ALA A 99 10.65 -8.87 20.74
C ALA A 99 11.23 -7.55 20.21
N ASP A 100 11.59 -6.63 21.09
CA ASP A 100 12.19 -5.35 20.71
C ASP A 100 13.58 -5.56 20.08
N ASN A 101 14.37 -6.50 20.58
CA ASN A 101 15.66 -6.86 19.99
C ASN A 101 15.50 -7.54 18.62
N ALA A 102 14.55 -8.46 18.46
CA ALA A 102 14.25 -9.06 17.16
C ALA A 102 13.81 -8.00 16.14
N ARG A 103 12.95 -7.05 16.56
CA ARG A 103 12.50 -5.95 15.69
C ARG A 103 13.66 -5.05 15.23
N LYS A 104 14.65 -4.79 16.08
CA LYS A 104 15.84 -4.00 15.70
C LYS A 104 16.65 -4.64 14.57
N ASN A 105 16.65 -5.97 14.45
CA ASN A 105 17.36 -6.65 13.37
C ASN A 105 16.75 -6.36 11.99
N PHE A 106 15.48 -5.98 11.93
CA PHE A 106 14.82 -5.60 10.68
C PHE A 106 14.98 -4.12 10.32
N HIS A 107 15.50 -3.31 11.25
CA HIS A 107 15.64 -1.88 11.01
C HIS A 107 16.64 -1.62 9.90
N LYS A 108 16.17 -0.98 8.83
CA LYS A 108 16.99 -0.50 7.73
C LYS A 108 17.03 1.04 7.72
N PRO A 109 18.17 1.65 7.36
CA PRO A 109 18.19 3.05 6.96
C PRO A 109 17.09 3.30 5.92
N GLY A 110 16.33 4.38 6.05
CA GLY A 110 15.17 4.66 5.17
C GLY A 110 13.80 4.48 5.84
N GLY A 111 13.74 3.98 7.07
CA GLY A 111 12.57 4.08 7.94
C GLY A 111 11.60 2.88 7.89
N ASP A 112 10.38 3.11 8.36
CA ASP A 112 9.41 2.02 8.62
C ASP A 112 8.97 1.28 7.35
N HIS A 113 8.82 1.97 6.21
CA HIS A 113 8.48 1.34 4.94
C HIS A 113 9.57 0.37 4.46
N MET A 114 10.84 0.78 4.57
CA MET A 114 11.98 -0.09 4.24
C MET A 114 12.09 -1.28 5.20
N THR A 115 11.78 -1.06 6.47
CA THR A 115 11.70 -2.14 7.47
C THR A 115 10.62 -3.16 7.09
N MET A 116 9.43 -2.72 6.66
CA MET A 116 8.37 -3.62 6.19
C MET A 116 8.76 -4.41 4.95
N LEU A 117 9.38 -3.76 3.97
CA LEU A 117 9.93 -4.42 2.78
C LEU A 117 10.93 -5.51 3.18
N HIS A 118 11.86 -5.18 4.08
CA HIS A 118 12.90 -6.09 4.52
C HIS A 118 12.34 -7.31 5.26
N VAL A 119 11.36 -7.11 6.14
CA VAL A 119 10.63 -8.21 6.81
C VAL A 119 10.01 -9.15 5.79
N TYR A 120 9.31 -8.60 4.78
CA TYR A 120 8.66 -9.42 3.76
C TYR A 120 9.68 -10.22 2.94
N LYS A 121 10.77 -9.59 2.48
CA LYS A 121 11.81 -10.25 1.67
C LYS A 121 12.53 -11.36 2.44
N GLN A 122 12.91 -11.14 3.69
CA GLN A 122 13.50 -12.20 4.51
C GLN A 122 12.52 -13.36 4.75
N TRP A 123 11.24 -13.05 4.99
CA TRP A 123 10.22 -14.08 5.14
C TRP A 123 10.05 -14.92 3.86
N GLU A 124 10.05 -14.27 2.70
CA GLU A 124 10.01 -14.90 1.38
C GLU A 124 11.23 -15.81 1.14
N GLU A 125 12.44 -15.35 1.46
CA GLU A 125 13.68 -16.15 1.38
C GLU A 125 13.64 -17.42 2.24
N THR A 126 12.91 -17.40 3.36
CA THR A 126 12.71 -18.60 4.20
C THR A 126 11.68 -19.59 3.65
N GLY A 127 11.10 -19.31 2.47
CA GLY A 127 9.97 -20.08 1.93
C GLY A 127 8.69 -19.89 2.75
N TYR A 128 8.46 -18.68 3.26
CA TYR A 128 7.28 -18.32 4.05
C TYR A 128 7.16 -19.10 5.39
N SER A 129 8.29 -19.37 6.04
CA SER A 129 8.38 -20.23 7.22
C SER A 129 7.61 -19.69 8.44
N LEU A 130 6.78 -20.55 9.04
CA LEU A 130 6.08 -20.26 10.30
C LEU A 130 7.05 -20.14 11.48
N ASN A 131 8.05 -21.03 11.55
CA ASN A 131 9.03 -21.04 12.64
C ASN A 131 9.85 -19.75 12.65
N TRP A 132 10.25 -19.28 11.46
CA TRP A 132 10.96 -18.02 11.33
C TRP A 132 10.12 -16.83 11.82
N CYS A 133 8.81 -16.80 11.52
CA CYS A 133 7.92 -15.77 12.07
C CYS A 133 7.87 -15.82 13.60
N MET A 134 7.79 -17.01 14.20
CA MET A 134 7.72 -17.15 15.65
C MET A 134 9.00 -16.68 16.35
N GLU A 135 10.17 -17.05 15.81
CA GLU A 135 11.48 -16.64 16.34
C GLU A 135 11.70 -15.14 16.25
N ASN A 136 11.18 -14.51 15.19
CA ASN A 136 11.32 -13.07 14.94
C ASN A 136 10.16 -12.22 15.49
N TYR A 137 9.25 -12.82 16.26
CA TYR A 137 8.10 -12.12 16.85
C TYR A 137 7.21 -11.45 15.79
N LEU A 138 6.91 -12.17 14.71
CA LEU A 138 6.07 -11.73 13.60
C LEU A 138 4.76 -12.51 13.54
N GLN A 139 3.68 -11.83 13.19
CA GLN A 139 2.37 -12.44 13.02
C GLN A 139 2.26 -13.09 11.63
N ASN A 140 2.42 -14.43 11.58
CA ASN A 140 2.33 -15.19 10.33
C ASN A 140 1.00 -14.99 9.58
N ARG A 141 -0.12 -14.84 10.31
CA ARG A 141 -1.43 -14.58 9.71
C ARG A 141 -1.45 -13.25 8.93
N SER A 142 -0.87 -12.20 9.51
CA SER A 142 -0.77 -10.88 8.87
C SER A 142 0.14 -10.94 7.64
N LEU A 143 1.27 -11.63 7.72
CA LEU A 143 2.19 -11.80 6.58
C LEU A 143 1.57 -12.60 5.42
N LYS A 144 0.82 -13.68 5.72
CA LYS A 144 0.06 -14.42 4.71
C LYS A 144 -0.98 -13.53 4.01
N ARG A 145 -1.75 -12.76 4.78
CA ARG A 145 -2.69 -11.80 4.21
C ARG A 145 -1.99 -10.75 3.35
N ALA A 146 -0.84 -10.24 3.77
CA ALA A 146 -0.06 -9.30 2.99
C ALA A 146 0.41 -9.93 1.67
N ARG A 147 0.81 -11.21 1.68
CA ARG A 147 1.11 -11.95 0.45
C ARG A 147 -0.10 -12.08 -0.47
N ASP A 148 -1.26 -12.46 0.06
CA ASP A 148 -2.50 -12.57 -0.75
C ASP A 148 -2.86 -11.23 -1.40
N ILE A 149 -2.71 -10.12 -0.66
CA ILE A 149 -2.89 -8.76 -1.18
C ILE A 149 -1.86 -8.47 -2.27
N ARG A 150 -0.59 -8.82 -2.06
CA ARG A 150 0.48 -8.61 -3.05
C ARG A 150 0.18 -9.32 -4.36
N GLU A 151 -0.23 -10.58 -4.30
CA GLU A 151 -0.61 -11.37 -5.48
C GLU A 151 -1.74 -10.67 -6.26
N GLN A 152 -2.81 -10.23 -5.56
CA GLN A 152 -3.91 -9.48 -6.19
C GLN A 152 -3.45 -8.16 -6.82
N LEU A 153 -2.55 -7.43 -6.16
CA LEU A 153 -2.04 -6.17 -6.68
C LEU A 153 -1.16 -6.37 -7.91
N VAL A 154 -0.34 -7.43 -7.95
CA VAL A 154 0.45 -7.80 -9.12
C VAL A 154 -0.44 -8.11 -10.32
N ASP A 155 -1.52 -8.88 -10.12
CA ASP A 155 -2.50 -9.14 -11.18
C ASP A 155 -3.18 -7.86 -11.71
N MET A 156 -3.38 -6.87 -10.83
CA MET A 156 -3.94 -5.57 -11.22
C MET A 156 -2.93 -4.68 -11.97
N LEU A 157 -1.64 -4.76 -11.63
CA LEU A 157 -0.57 -4.05 -12.33
C LEU A 157 -0.53 -4.44 -13.81
N GLU A 158 -0.71 -5.72 -14.12
CA GLU A 158 -0.78 -6.20 -15.51
C GLU A 158 -1.95 -5.57 -16.28
N LYS A 159 -3.14 -5.48 -15.64
CA LYS A 159 -4.33 -4.88 -16.25
C LYS A 159 -4.17 -3.40 -16.57
N VAL A 160 -3.36 -2.68 -15.78
CA VAL A 160 -3.09 -1.25 -16.01
C VAL A 160 -1.79 -1.00 -16.79
N GLU A 161 -1.23 -2.04 -17.42
CA GLU A 161 -0.03 -2.00 -18.26
C GLU A 161 1.18 -1.43 -17.51
N ILE A 162 1.39 -1.85 -16.26
CA ILE A 162 2.59 -1.53 -15.49
C ILE A 162 3.53 -2.74 -15.51
N GLU A 163 4.73 -2.55 -16.04
CA GLU A 163 5.75 -3.58 -16.05
C GLU A 163 6.33 -3.81 -14.64
N HIS A 164 6.54 -5.07 -14.30
CA HIS A 164 7.24 -5.42 -13.08
C HIS A 164 8.73 -5.09 -13.20
N SER A 165 9.23 -4.21 -12.33
CA SER A 165 10.62 -3.78 -12.30
C SER A 165 11.13 -3.70 -10.87
N SER A 166 12.40 -4.02 -10.66
CA SER A 166 13.11 -3.86 -9.40
C SER A 166 14.43 -3.15 -9.67
N ASN A 167 14.80 -2.20 -8.80
CA ASN A 167 16.10 -1.55 -8.84
C ASN A 167 16.89 -1.95 -7.60
N VAL A 168 17.59 -3.08 -7.71
CA VAL A 168 18.37 -3.68 -6.62
C VAL A 168 19.51 -2.77 -6.16
N ASN A 169 19.96 -1.83 -7.00
CA ASN A 169 21.13 -0.99 -6.74
C ASN A 169 20.86 0.23 -5.84
N ASP A 170 19.60 0.52 -5.48
CA ASP A 170 19.22 1.64 -4.61
C ASP A 170 18.93 1.20 -3.14
N LEU A 171 19.22 -0.07 -2.79
CA LEU A 171 18.92 -0.64 -1.47
C LEU A 171 20.12 -0.62 -0.49
N ASP A 172 21.28 -0.14 -0.95
CA ASP A 172 22.52 0.05 -0.17
C ASP A 172 22.71 1.52 0.26
#